data_AF-A0A454D5M3-F1
#
_entry.id   AF-A0A454D5M3-F1
#
_cell.length_a   1.000
_cell.length_b   1.000
_cell.length_c   1.000
_cell.angle_alpha   90.00
_cell.angle_beta   90.00
_cell.angle_gamma   90.00
#
_symmetry.space_group_name_H-M   'P 1'
#
loop_
_entity.id
_entity.type
_entity.pdbx_description
1 polymer ?
#
loop_
_entity_poly.entity_id
_entity_poly.type
_entity_poly.pdbx_seq_one_letter_code
_entity_poly.pdbx_strand_id
1 'polypeptide(L)'
;MVFNLKPIGDDSGQSLAVLHNKKSDKGVALSYNVEQLPVLTLWKNTDTYKQGYVTGIEPGTSYAYNTKYQRPLGLVPTIRAGESKHFDLTYSVLRNQNEVKQALTEVAKIQQGQKVELISKPLVNLDN
;
A
#
# COMPACT_ATOMS: atom_id res chain seq x y z
N MET A 1 10.15 -3.31 -10.62
CA MET A 1 9.19 -4.40 -10.34
C MET A 1 7.96 -3.85 -9.64
N VAL A 2 6.77 -4.36 -9.93
CA VAL A 2 5.50 -3.96 -9.31
C VAL A 2 4.88 -5.16 -8.62
N PHE A 3 4.39 -4.99 -7.40
CA PHE A 3 3.70 -6.01 -6.61
C PHE A 3 2.33 -5.50 -6.20
N ASN A 4 1.32 -6.37 -6.30
CA ASN A 4 -0.03 -6.11 -5.84
C ASN A 4 -0.21 -6.72 -4.46
N LEU A 5 -0.62 -5.90 -3.49
CA LEU A 5 -0.88 -6.31 -2.13
C LEU A 5 -2.34 -6.08 -1.79
N LYS A 6 -2.94 -7.06 -1.10
CA LYS A 6 -4.20 -6.88 -0.39
C LYS A 6 -3.88 -6.53 1.07
N PRO A 7 -3.99 -5.26 1.48
CA PRO A 7 -3.71 -4.87 2.85
C PRO A 7 -4.78 -5.39 3.80
N ILE A 8 -4.41 -5.47 5.07
CA ILE A 8 -5.34 -5.62 6.20
C ILE A 8 -5.32 -4.33 7.01
N GLY A 9 -6.43 -4.03 7.67
CA GLY A 9 -6.55 -2.95 8.64
C GLY A 9 -6.81 -3.51 10.04
N ASP A 10 -6.75 -2.63 11.04
CA ASP A 10 -7.27 -2.89 12.37
C ASP A 10 -8.81 -2.95 12.38
N ASP A 11 -9.41 -3.02 13.58
CA ASP A 11 -10.86 -3.09 13.77
C ASP A 11 -11.63 -1.86 13.21
N SER A 12 -10.93 -0.75 12.93
CA SER A 12 -11.47 0.46 12.30
C SER A 12 -11.14 0.58 10.81
N GLY A 13 -10.49 -0.43 10.24
CA GLY A 13 -10.02 -0.42 8.86
C GLY A 13 -8.73 0.38 8.65
N GLN A 14 -8.08 0.88 9.70
CA GLN A 14 -6.82 1.62 9.55
C GLN A 14 -5.66 0.67 9.30
N SER A 15 -4.87 0.98 8.29
CA SER A 15 -3.64 0.26 7.95
C SER A 15 -2.43 1.18 8.03
N LEU A 16 -1.24 0.57 8.06
CA LEU A 16 0.04 1.26 8.12
C LEU A 16 1.07 0.57 7.24
N ALA A 17 1.62 1.30 6.28
CA ALA A 17 2.77 0.87 5.49
C ALA A 17 4.02 1.65 5.91
N VAL A 18 5.14 0.97 6.09
CA VAL A 18 6.40 1.57 6.57
C VAL A 18 7.55 1.22 5.64
N LEU A 19 8.32 2.24 5.23
CA LEU A 19 9.65 2.10 4.64
C LEU A 19 10.68 2.64 5.63
N HIS A 20 11.69 1.86 5.98
CA HIS A 20 12.81 2.32 6.78
C HIS A 20 14.15 1.91 6.16
N ASN A 21 15.20 2.65 6.50
CA ASN A 21 16.56 2.34 6.05
C ASN A 21 17.14 1.12 6.80
N LYS A 22 18.29 0.63 6.33
CA LYS A 22 18.97 -0.54 6.90
C LYS A 22 19.31 -0.39 8.40
N LYS A 23 19.63 0.83 8.84
CA LYS A 23 19.95 1.13 10.25
C LYS A 23 18.72 1.29 11.13
N SER A 24 17.53 1.30 10.54
CA SER A 24 16.23 1.53 11.19
C SER A 24 16.19 2.84 11.99
N ASP A 25 16.91 3.87 11.53
CA ASP A 25 16.95 5.19 12.18
C ASP A 25 16.30 6.29 11.33
N LYS A 26 15.84 5.95 10.12
CA LYS A 26 15.15 6.85 9.18
C LYS A 26 14.10 6.07 8.41
N GLY A 27 12.96 6.69 8.16
CA GLY A 27 11.90 6.08 7.37
C GLY A 27 10.74 7.02 7.06
N VAL A 28 9.75 6.47 6.37
CA VAL A 28 8.45 7.09 6.13
C VAL A 28 7.38 6.07 6.48
N ALA A 29 6.33 6.53 7.15
CA ALA A 29 5.11 5.76 7.38
C ALA A 29 3.93 6.40 6.66
N LEU A 30 3.06 5.57 6.11
CA LEU A 30 1.84 5.94 5.43
C LEU A 30 0.66 5.20 6.05
N SER A 31 -0.19 5.92 6.76
CA SER A 31 -1.45 5.40 7.29
C SER A 31 -2.61 5.80 6.38
N TYR A 32 -3.55 4.87 6.18
CA TYR A 32 -4.74 5.03 5.35
C TYR A 32 -5.82 4.03 5.79
N ASN A 33 -7.06 4.27 5.39
CA ASN A 33 -8.16 3.34 5.66
C ASN A 33 -8.35 2.35 4.49
N VAL A 34 -8.38 1.04 4.75
CA VAL A 34 -8.54 0.00 3.71
C VAL A 34 -9.96 -0.07 3.15
N GLU A 35 -10.96 0.50 3.81
CA GLU A 35 -12.31 0.61 3.25
C GLU A 35 -12.38 1.75 2.21
N GLN A 36 -11.53 2.77 2.37
CA GLN A 36 -11.41 3.88 1.42
C GLN A 36 -10.48 3.50 0.25
N LEU A 37 -9.30 2.92 0.56
CA LEU A 37 -8.27 2.50 -0.39
C LEU A 37 -7.97 0.99 -0.20
N PRO A 38 -8.76 0.10 -0.82
CA PRO A 38 -8.76 -1.34 -0.54
C PRO A 38 -7.57 -2.12 -1.05
N VAL A 39 -6.69 -1.52 -1.84
CA VAL A 39 -5.53 -2.20 -2.41
C VAL A 39 -4.28 -1.35 -2.27
N LEU A 40 -3.12 -2.02 -2.23
CA LEU A 40 -1.82 -1.38 -2.15
C LEU A 40 -0.94 -1.88 -3.30
N THR A 41 -0.37 -0.96 -4.06
CA THR A 41 0.68 -1.28 -5.03
C THR A 41 2.05 -0.96 -4.42
N LEU A 42 2.99 -1.89 -4.48
CA LEU A 42 4.39 -1.66 -4.14
C LEU A 42 5.22 -1.65 -5.42
N TRP A 43 5.73 -0.48 -5.78
CA TRP A 43 6.66 -0.33 -6.89
C TRP A 43 8.09 -0.28 -6.36
N LYS A 44 8.93 -1.24 -6.76
CA LYS A 44 10.36 -1.28 -6.44
C LYS A 44 11.15 -0.96 -7.70
N ASN A 45 11.66 0.26 -7.81
CA ASN A 45 12.54 0.69 -8.89
C ASN A 45 13.95 0.91 -8.34
N THR A 46 14.63 -0.20 -8.07
CA THR A 46 16.00 -0.20 -7.56
C THR A 46 17.01 -0.24 -8.70
N ASP A 47 16.83 0.64 -9.68
CA ASP A 47 17.74 0.80 -10.81
C ASP A 47 18.95 1.66 -10.40
N THR A 48 19.71 2.16 -11.35
CA THR A 48 20.77 3.15 -11.16
C THR A 48 20.23 4.48 -10.65
N TYR A 49 21.09 5.29 -10.02
CA TYR A 49 20.69 6.62 -9.54
C TYR A 49 20.16 7.55 -10.65
N LYS A 50 20.71 7.46 -11.86
CA LYS A 50 20.29 8.31 -12.99
C LYS A 50 18.93 7.88 -13.56
N GLN A 51 18.67 6.58 -13.63
CA GLN A 51 17.40 6.04 -14.12
C GLN A 51 16.29 6.13 -13.05
N GLY A 52 16.69 6.06 -11.77
CA GLY A 52 15.83 6.21 -10.60
C GLY A 52 16.04 5.09 -9.59
N TYR A 53 16.55 5.43 -8.41
CA TYR A 53 16.60 4.54 -7.25
C TYR A 53 15.50 4.93 -6.27
N VAL A 54 14.29 4.43 -6.51
CA VAL A 54 13.06 4.88 -5.85
C VAL A 54 12.11 3.71 -5.59
N THR A 55 11.20 3.90 -4.63
CA THR A 55 10.09 2.98 -4.40
C THR A 55 8.80 3.75 -4.23
N GLY A 56 7.70 3.21 -4.74
CA GLY A 56 6.35 3.68 -4.54
C GLY A 56 5.61 2.80 -3.54
N ILE A 57 4.99 3.42 -2.53
CA ILE A 57 3.98 2.80 -1.65
C ILE A 57 2.66 3.47 -2.02
N GLU A 58 1.80 2.76 -2.73
CA GLU A 58 0.70 3.35 -3.49
C GLU A 58 -0.66 2.75 -3.06
N PRO A 59 -1.23 3.16 -1.91
CA PRO A 59 -2.61 2.83 -1.56
C PRO A 59 -3.56 3.40 -2.62
N GLY A 60 -4.52 2.60 -3.04
CA GLY A 60 -5.39 2.96 -4.16
C GLY A 60 -6.75 2.29 -4.06
N THR A 61 -7.67 2.76 -4.90
CA THR A 61 -8.91 2.03 -5.20
C THR A 61 -8.69 0.90 -6.19
N SER A 62 -7.61 0.96 -6.97
CA SER A 62 -7.22 0.02 -8.02
C SER A 62 -5.71 -0.24 -8.02
N TYR A 63 -5.30 -1.38 -8.58
CA TYR A 63 -3.89 -1.63 -8.91
C TYR A 63 -3.45 -0.87 -10.16
N ALA A 64 -2.15 -0.88 -10.48
CA ALA A 64 -1.57 -0.23 -11.65
C ALA A 64 -1.82 -0.95 -13.00
N TYR A 65 -2.99 -1.58 -13.18
CA TYR A 65 -3.45 -2.12 -14.47
C TYR A 65 -4.37 -1.14 -15.20
N ASN A 66 -4.53 -1.33 -16.52
CA ASN A 66 -5.55 -0.63 -17.30
C ASN A 66 -6.95 -0.84 -16.69
N THR A 67 -7.80 0.20 -16.76
CA THR A 67 -9.17 0.17 -16.22
C THR A 67 -10.01 -0.99 -16.73
N LYS A 68 -9.77 -1.51 -17.96
CA LYS A 68 -10.43 -2.71 -18.50
C LYS A 68 -10.25 -3.94 -17.62
N TYR A 69 -9.10 -4.07 -16.96
CA TYR A 69 -8.77 -5.17 -16.06
C TYR A 69 -9.26 -4.92 -14.62
N GLN A 70 -9.37 -3.65 -14.21
CA GLN A 70 -9.83 -3.29 -12.87
C GLN A 70 -11.35 -3.44 -12.70
N ARG A 71 -12.14 -3.17 -13.76
CA ARG A 71 -13.61 -3.24 -13.70
C ARG A 71 -14.12 -4.63 -13.30
N PRO A 72 -13.67 -5.75 -13.90
CA PRO A 72 -14.08 -7.09 -13.47
C PRO A 72 -13.67 -7.44 -12.04
N LEU A 73 -12.62 -6.80 -11.51
CA LEU A 73 -12.16 -6.97 -10.13
C LEU A 73 -12.99 -6.14 -9.13
N GLY A 74 -13.92 -5.30 -9.59
CA GLY A 74 -14.69 -4.40 -8.74
C GLY A 74 -13.89 -3.21 -8.18
N LEU A 75 -12.70 -2.95 -8.74
CA LEU A 75 -11.76 -1.96 -8.20
C LEU A 75 -11.92 -0.55 -8.81
N VAL A 76 -12.84 -0.37 -9.76
CA VAL A 76 -13.17 0.95 -10.32
C VAL A 76 -14.39 1.51 -9.58
N PRO A 77 -14.22 2.48 -8.67
CA PRO A 77 -15.34 3.04 -7.93
C PRO A 77 -16.28 3.82 -8.86
N THR A 78 -17.58 3.79 -8.54
CA THR A 78 -18.58 4.69 -9.14
C THR A 78 -18.97 5.72 -8.09
N ILE A 79 -19.04 6.99 -8.49
CA ILE A 79 -19.53 8.10 -7.66
C ILE A 79 -20.78 8.64 -8.34
N ARG A 80 -21.93 8.58 -7.66
CA ARG A 80 -23.22 9.02 -8.20
C ARG A 80 -23.34 10.54 -8.17
N ALA A 81 -24.37 11.07 -8.85
CA ALA A 81 -24.68 12.50 -8.80
C ALA A 81 -24.91 12.95 -7.35
N GLY A 82 -24.13 13.93 -6.90
CA GLY A 82 -24.17 14.46 -5.52
C GLY A 82 -23.49 13.59 -4.46
N GLU A 83 -22.91 12.45 -4.83
CA GLU A 83 -22.15 11.60 -3.90
C GLU A 83 -20.72 12.13 -3.72
N SER A 84 -20.21 12.03 -2.49
CA SER A 84 -18.82 12.33 -2.14
C SER A 84 -18.12 11.06 -1.66
N LYS A 85 -16.84 10.91 -2.02
CA LYS A 85 -15.96 9.87 -1.49
C LYS A 85 -14.75 10.51 -0.82
N HIS A 86 -14.43 10.03 0.38
CA HIS A 86 -13.35 10.56 1.21
C HIS A 86 -12.19 9.58 1.23
N PHE A 87 -10.97 10.13 1.23
CA PHE A 87 -9.73 9.39 1.33
C PHE A 87 -8.83 10.12 2.31
N ASP A 88 -8.59 9.49 3.46
CA ASP A 88 -7.81 10.05 4.56
C ASP A 88 -6.47 9.33 4.63
N LEU A 89 -5.39 10.10 4.51
CA LEU A 89 -4.03 9.59 4.55
C LEU A 89 -3.16 10.45 5.47
N THR A 90 -2.31 9.81 6.24
CA THR A 90 -1.29 10.48 7.05
C THR A 90 0.10 10.01 6.62
N TYR A 91 0.94 10.97 6.24
CA TYR A 91 2.35 10.76 5.95
C TYR A 91 3.19 11.20 7.15
N SER A 92 4.08 10.33 7.62
CA SER A 92 4.97 10.63 8.74
C SER A 92 6.42 10.38 8.36
N VAL A 93 7.28 11.36 8.60
CA VAL A 93 8.73 11.20 8.50
C VAL A 93 9.24 10.66 9.82
N LEU A 94 9.83 9.46 9.79
CA LEU A 94 10.42 8.79 10.94
C LEU A 94 11.90 9.17 11.01
N ARG A 95 12.32 9.85 12.09
CA ARG A 95 13.59 10.58 12.18
C ARG A 95 14.63 9.89 13.05
N ASN A 96 14.23 8.88 13.80
CA ASN A 96 15.10 8.15 14.72
C ASN A 96 14.62 6.69 14.92
N GLN A 97 15.43 5.91 15.66
CA GLN A 97 15.16 4.49 15.91
C GLN A 97 13.90 4.24 16.72
N ASN A 98 13.54 5.15 17.64
CA ASN A 98 12.33 4.98 18.46
C ASN A 98 11.08 5.13 17.61
N GLU A 99 11.03 6.13 16.73
CA GLU A 99 9.90 6.35 15.81
C GLU A 99 9.73 5.18 14.83
N VAL A 100 10.83 4.66 14.26
CA VAL A 100 10.78 3.46 13.40
C VAL A 100 10.28 2.25 14.18
N LYS A 101 10.80 2.01 15.38
CA LYS A 101 10.38 0.90 16.24
C LYS A 101 8.90 0.98 16.60
N GLN A 102 8.39 2.17 16.92
CA GLN A 102 6.97 2.40 17.22
C GLN A 102 6.09 2.08 16.01
N ALA A 103 6.44 2.58 14.82
CA ALA A 103 5.70 2.29 13.60
C ALA A 103 5.68 0.79 13.28
N LEU A 104 6.82 0.09 13.41
CA LEU A 104 6.89 -1.36 13.20
C LEU A 104 6.10 -2.15 14.26
N THR A 105 6.06 -1.66 15.50
CA THR A 105 5.22 -2.26 16.56
C THR A 105 3.75 -2.15 16.18
N GLU A 106 3.32 -1.01 15.62
CA GLU A 106 1.95 -0.82 15.16
C GLU A 106 1.59 -1.72 13.98
N VAL A 107 2.50 -1.86 13.00
CA VAL A 107 2.35 -2.85 11.92
C VAL A 107 2.17 -4.25 12.48
N ALA A 108 2.98 -4.65 13.47
CA ALA A 108 2.89 -5.97 14.08
C ALA A 108 1.55 -6.19 14.82
N LYS A 109 1.01 -5.15 15.47
CA LYS A 109 -0.31 -5.20 16.10
C LYS A 109 -1.42 -5.36 15.06
N ILE A 110 -1.38 -4.62 13.95
CA ILE A 110 -2.36 -4.77 12.85
C ILE A 110 -2.26 -6.17 12.24
N GLN A 111 -1.04 -6.68 12.06
CA GLN A 111 -0.82 -8.00 11.48
C GLN A 111 -1.38 -9.14 12.34
N GLN A 112 -1.39 -8.99 13.67
CA GLN A 112 -1.85 -10.01 14.64
C GLN A 112 -1.30 -11.42 14.37
N GLY A 113 -0.08 -11.53 13.83
CA GLY A 113 0.53 -12.81 13.46
C GLY A 113 -0.15 -13.54 12.28
N GLN A 114 -1.10 -12.92 11.59
CA GLN A 114 -1.64 -13.46 10.33
C GLN A 114 -0.50 -13.69 9.35
N LYS A 115 -0.51 -14.83 8.66
CA LYS A 115 0.54 -15.17 7.69
C LYS A 115 0.22 -14.51 6.35
N VAL A 116 1.25 -13.98 5.70
CA VAL A 116 1.15 -13.47 4.33
C VAL A 116 0.98 -14.65 3.38
N GLU A 117 -0.07 -14.64 2.57
CA GLU A 117 -0.27 -15.59 1.47
C GLU A 117 0.45 -15.06 0.22
N LEU A 118 1.38 -15.86 -0.32
CA LEU A 118 2.06 -15.54 -1.58
C LEU A 118 1.30 -16.16 -2.75
N ILE A 119 0.69 -15.31 -3.57
CA ILE A 119 -0.01 -15.72 -4.78
C ILE A 119 0.94 -15.56 -5.98
N SER A 120 1.39 -16.68 -6.54
CA SER A 120 2.33 -16.71 -7.67
C SER A 120 1.66 -16.53 -9.03
N LYS A 121 0.34 -16.73 -9.12
CA LYS A 121 -0.44 -16.47 -10.34
C LYS A 121 -0.87 -14.99 -10.39
N PRO A 122 -0.58 -14.26 -11.47
CA PRO A 122 -1.09 -12.90 -11.63
C PRO A 122 -2.62 -12.82 -11.56
N LEU A 123 -3.13 -11.73 -10.97
CA LEU A 123 -4.58 -11.51 -10.83
C LEU A 123 -5.31 -11.39 -12.17
N VAL A 124 -4.62 -10.91 -13.19
CA VAL A 124 -5.17 -10.68 -14.54
C VAL A 124 -4.20 -11.20 -15.59
N ASN A 125 -4.74 -11.71 -16.70
CA ASN A 125 -3.95 -12.06 -17.87
C ASN A 125 -3.78 -10.79 -18.73
N LEU A 126 -2.52 -10.42 -19.01
CA LEU A 126 -2.18 -9.22 -19.78
C LEU A 126 -1.89 -9.51 -21.26
N ASP A 127 -1.88 -10.77 -21.68
CA ASP A 127 -1.47 -11.20 -23.03
C ASP A 127 -2.56 -10.99 -24.12
N ASN A 128 -3.61 -10.22 -23.82
CA ASN A 128 -4.75 -9.93 -24.70
C ASN A 128 -4.77 -8.49 -25.25
#